data_AF-A0AAU6PHT3-F1
#
_entry.id   AF-A0AAU6PHT3-F1
#
_cell.length_a   1.000
_cell.length_b   1.000
_cell.length_c   1.000
_cell.angle_alpha   90.00
_cell.angle_beta   90.00
_cell.angle_gamma   90.00
#
_symmetry.space_group_name_H-M   'P 1'
#
loop_
_entity.id
_entity.type
_entity.pdbx_description
1 polymer ?
#
loop_
_entity_poly.entity_id
_entity_poly.type
_entity_poly.pdbx_seq_one_letter_code
_entity_poly.pdbx_strand_id
1 'polypeptide(L)'
;MHNLIKIFGLLFLTQSAMASPLSERALRLIQTGNEINSQGVVLSGQQLLLRGMFQLNDLDAAYESSKQTRVGNQLMGYLPQPAMANKILAKLLGKGYDPAIYDTALYLLDGESGFAQDTLMALNLFEESVKMYANPQSAFVAAVMRNESLVPGFGSKQRIDELITFAILNRVVGAQRYKDQYIDNRRGHLQVKNWRKWLDAQ
;
A
#
# COMPACT_ATOMS: atom_id res chain seq x y z
N MET A 1 -7.77 -25.78 -46.85
CA MET A 1 -8.34 -26.38 -45.63
C MET A 1 -7.31 -26.24 -44.52
N HIS A 2 -7.37 -25.15 -43.76
CA HIS A 2 -7.94 -25.12 -42.40
C HIS A 2 -7.10 -25.93 -41.39
N ASN A 3 -6.29 -25.26 -40.57
CA ASN A 3 -6.73 -24.94 -39.21
C ASN A 3 -5.77 -23.96 -38.50
N LEU A 4 -6.31 -22.79 -38.20
CA LEU A 4 -5.78 -21.81 -37.27
C LEU A 4 -5.75 -22.42 -35.87
N ILE A 5 -4.57 -22.49 -35.25
CA ILE A 5 -4.49 -22.61 -33.78
C ILE A 5 -4.53 -21.20 -33.22
N LYS A 6 -5.64 -20.95 -32.51
CA LYS A 6 -6.01 -19.68 -31.91
C LYS A 6 -4.98 -19.26 -30.86
N ILE A 7 -4.42 -18.08 -31.07
CA ILE A 7 -3.64 -17.33 -30.09
C ILE A 7 -4.54 -17.06 -28.88
N PHE A 8 -4.31 -17.74 -27.78
CA PHE A 8 -4.83 -17.31 -26.47
C PHE A 8 -3.92 -16.20 -25.98
N GLY A 9 -4.30 -14.96 -26.25
CA GLY A 9 -3.71 -13.80 -25.60
C GLY A 9 -4.03 -13.86 -24.11
N LEU A 10 -3.03 -14.16 -23.28
CA LEU A 10 -3.07 -13.81 -21.86
C LEU A 10 -3.06 -12.27 -21.79
N LEU A 11 -4.24 -11.68 -21.66
CA LEU A 11 -4.37 -10.33 -21.13
C LEU A 11 -3.90 -10.37 -19.67
N PHE A 12 -2.65 -9.99 -19.44
CA PHE A 12 -2.21 -9.51 -18.14
C PHE A 12 -3.00 -8.23 -17.84
N LEU A 13 -4.16 -8.39 -17.20
CA LEU A 13 -4.84 -7.30 -16.54
C LEU A 13 -3.99 -6.92 -15.32
N THR A 14 -2.97 -6.10 -15.53
CA THR A 14 -2.46 -5.26 -14.45
C THR A 14 -3.60 -4.29 -14.12
N GLN A 15 -4.51 -4.71 -13.23
CA GLN A 15 -5.37 -3.79 -12.51
C GLN A 15 -4.47 -3.03 -11.55
N SER A 16 -3.69 -2.08 -12.07
CA SER A 16 -3.29 -0.94 -11.27
C SER A 16 -4.60 -0.35 -10.78
N ALA A 17 -4.85 -0.43 -9.48
CA ALA A 17 -6.00 0.20 -8.83
C ALA A 17 -5.95 1.68 -9.20
N MET A 18 -6.70 2.05 -10.25
CA MET A 18 -6.75 3.42 -10.71
C MET A 18 -7.59 4.15 -9.68
N ALA A 19 -6.94 5.05 -8.94
CA ALA A 19 -7.65 5.97 -8.05
C ALA A 19 -8.81 6.61 -8.80
N SER A 20 -9.93 6.79 -8.12
CA SER A 20 -11.12 7.36 -8.72
C SER A 20 -10.78 8.69 -9.40
N PRO A 21 -11.35 9.02 -10.57
CA PRO A 21 -11.10 10.29 -11.23
C PRO A 21 -11.38 11.51 -10.35
N LEU A 22 -12.28 11.36 -9.37
CA LEU A 22 -12.60 12.40 -8.41
C LEU A 22 -11.50 12.58 -7.38
N SER A 23 -11.04 11.50 -6.74
CA SER A 23 -9.93 11.54 -5.79
C SER A 23 -8.65 12.06 -6.44
N GLU A 24 -8.36 11.65 -7.67
CA GLU A 24 -7.21 12.11 -8.43
C GLU A 24 -7.26 13.62 -8.69
N ARG A 25 -8.40 14.14 -9.19
CA ARG A 25 -8.59 15.58 -9.40
C ARG A 25 -8.48 16.37 -8.09
N ALA A 26 -9.04 15.83 -7.01
CA ALA A 26 -8.99 16.44 -5.70
C ALA A 26 -7.55 16.56 -5.18
N LEU A 27 -6.74 15.50 -5.33
CA LEU A 27 -5.32 15.52 -4.98
C LEU A 27 -4.53 16.50 -5.83
N ARG A 28 -4.76 16.56 -7.15
CA ARG A 28 -4.10 17.55 -8.02
C ARG A 28 -4.40 18.97 -7.58
N LEU A 29 -5.64 19.28 -7.21
CA LEU A 29 -5.99 20.59 -6.67
C LEU A 29 -5.26 20.88 -5.35
N ILE A 30 -5.22 19.92 -4.42
CA ILE A 30 -4.47 20.09 -3.17
C ILE A 30 -2.99 20.35 -3.45
N GLN A 31 -2.38 19.56 -4.34
CA GLN A 31 -0.98 19.71 -4.73
C GLN A 31 -0.72 21.08 -5.36
N THR A 32 -1.46 21.44 -6.42
CA THR A 32 -1.31 22.73 -7.09
C THR A 32 -1.56 23.89 -6.12
N GLY A 33 -2.57 23.78 -5.25
CA GLY A 33 -2.86 24.78 -4.23
C GLY A 33 -1.70 24.99 -3.26
N ASN A 34 -1.02 23.93 -2.84
CA ASN A 34 0.19 24.04 -2.03
C ASN A 34 1.35 24.68 -2.82
N GLU A 35 1.55 24.27 -4.08
CA GLU A 35 2.63 24.78 -4.95
C GLU A 35 2.49 26.29 -5.24
N ILE A 36 1.26 26.78 -5.44
CA ILE A 36 1.00 28.20 -5.71
C ILE A 36 0.63 28.99 -4.44
N ASN A 37 0.74 28.37 -3.26
CA ASN A 37 0.41 28.97 -1.97
C ASN A 37 -1.04 29.52 -1.89
N SER A 38 -2.01 28.82 -2.49
CA SER A 38 -3.43 29.19 -2.53
C SER A 38 -4.31 28.30 -1.66
N GLN A 39 -4.71 28.83 -0.49
CA GLN A 39 -5.63 28.16 0.43
C GLN A 39 -6.97 27.78 -0.22
N GLY A 40 -7.51 28.64 -1.10
CA GLY A 40 -8.79 28.39 -1.77
C GLY A 40 -8.75 27.18 -2.70
N VAL A 41 -7.63 26.97 -3.39
CA VAL A 41 -7.43 25.81 -4.27
C VAL A 41 -7.26 24.53 -3.44
N VAL A 42 -6.50 24.58 -2.34
CA VAL A 42 -6.39 23.46 -1.39
C VAL A 42 -7.76 23.10 -0.81
N LEU A 43 -8.53 24.08 -0.36
CA LEU A 43 -9.86 23.88 0.20
C LEU A 43 -10.81 23.23 -0.82
N SER A 44 -10.73 23.65 -2.08
CA SER A 44 -11.55 23.07 -3.15
C SER A 44 -11.24 21.57 -3.34
N GLY A 45 -9.96 21.20 -3.35
CA GLY A 45 -9.55 19.80 -3.41
C GLY A 45 -9.99 19.00 -2.16
N GLN A 46 -9.84 19.55 -0.96
CA GLN A 46 -10.31 18.89 0.27
C GLN A 46 -11.83 18.69 0.29
N GLN A 47 -12.60 19.68 -0.14
CA GLN A 47 -14.05 19.57 -0.26
C GLN A 47 -14.47 18.48 -1.25
N LEU A 48 -13.74 18.34 -2.37
CA LEU A 48 -13.97 17.24 -3.31
C LEU A 48 -13.71 15.88 -2.66
N LEU A 49 -12.61 15.71 -1.91
CA LEU A 49 -12.36 14.46 -1.18
C LEU A 49 -13.47 14.14 -0.17
N LEU A 50 -13.90 15.13 0.63
CA LEU A 50 -14.98 14.95 1.60
C LEU A 50 -16.31 14.60 0.92
N ARG A 51 -16.61 15.21 -0.23
CA ARG A 51 -17.77 14.88 -1.05
C ARG A 51 -17.69 13.45 -1.56
N GLY A 52 -16.54 13.03 -2.09
CA GLY A 52 -16.31 11.66 -2.52
C GLY A 52 -16.57 10.66 -1.40
N MET A 53 -15.92 10.87 -0.26
CA MET A 53 -16.03 9.99 0.91
C MET A 53 -17.47 9.89 1.44
N PHE A 54 -18.13 11.02 1.69
CA PHE A 54 -19.41 11.02 2.41
C PHE A 54 -20.65 10.94 1.52
N GLN A 55 -20.61 11.52 0.33
CA GLN A 55 -21.79 11.59 -0.55
C GLN A 55 -21.78 10.52 -1.63
N LEU A 56 -20.59 10.13 -2.10
CA LEU A 56 -20.44 9.20 -3.22
C LEU A 56 -19.96 7.82 -2.79
N ASN A 57 -19.68 7.63 -1.49
CA ASN A 57 -19.11 6.39 -0.93
C ASN A 57 -17.86 5.94 -1.70
N ASP A 58 -17.06 6.90 -2.16
CA ASP A 58 -15.83 6.69 -2.88
C ASP A 58 -14.72 6.29 -1.90
N LEU A 59 -14.29 5.03 -1.96
CA LEU A 59 -13.28 4.47 -1.07
C LEU A 59 -11.89 5.06 -1.32
N ASP A 60 -11.57 5.44 -2.56
CA ASP A 60 -10.32 6.11 -2.90
C ASP A 60 -10.31 7.51 -2.27
N ALA A 61 -11.42 8.25 -2.38
CA ALA A 61 -11.53 9.57 -1.75
C ALA A 61 -11.44 9.48 -0.22
N ALA A 62 -12.01 8.44 0.40
CA ALA A 62 -11.87 8.18 1.83
C ALA A 62 -10.43 7.84 2.21
N TYR A 63 -9.75 7.02 1.41
CA TYR A 63 -8.36 6.64 1.63
C TYR A 63 -7.42 7.86 1.52
N GLU A 64 -7.59 8.68 0.49
CA GLU A 64 -6.85 9.93 0.32
C GLU A 64 -7.15 10.94 1.44
N SER A 65 -8.41 11.02 1.89
CA SER A 65 -8.79 11.83 3.06
C SER A 65 -8.06 11.37 4.32
N SER A 66 -7.89 10.06 4.51
CA SER A 66 -7.12 9.49 5.63
C SER A 66 -5.66 9.96 5.60
N LYS A 67 -5.01 9.86 4.43
CA LYS A 67 -3.62 10.31 4.27
C LYS A 67 -3.46 11.81 4.50
N GLN A 68 -4.33 12.64 3.91
CA GLN A 68 -4.32 14.10 4.12
C GLN A 68 -4.55 14.46 5.59
N THR A 69 -5.50 13.80 6.26
CA THR A 69 -5.77 14.01 7.69
C THR A 69 -4.57 13.62 8.55
N ARG A 70 -3.85 12.55 8.19
CA ARG A 70 -2.67 12.09 8.92
C ARG A 70 -1.56 13.13 8.90
N VAL A 71 -1.26 13.71 7.74
CA VAL A 71 -0.14 14.65 7.57
C VAL A 71 -0.51 16.10 7.88
N GLY A 72 -1.80 16.43 7.87
CA GLY A 72 -2.27 17.80 8.01
C GLY A 72 -1.99 18.63 6.74
N ASN A 73 -2.11 19.95 6.86
CA ASN A 73 -1.76 20.87 5.80
C ASN A 73 -1.29 22.20 6.39
N GLN A 74 -0.02 22.51 6.24
CA GLN A 74 0.60 23.71 6.80
C GLN A 74 0.01 25.01 6.24
N LEU A 75 -0.24 25.05 4.93
CA LEU A 75 -0.84 26.22 4.26
C LEU A 75 -2.23 26.56 4.83
N MET A 76 -3.00 25.54 5.19
CA MET A 76 -4.32 25.67 5.80
C MET A 76 -4.29 25.85 7.33
N GLY A 77 -3.12 25.75 7.96
CA GLY A 77 -3.00 25.71 9.42
C GLY A 77 -3.59 24.44 10.06
N TYR A 78 -3.78 23.38 9.27
CA TYR A 78 -4.34 22.11 9.76
C TYR A 78 -3.22 21.24 10.31
N LEU A 79 -3.26 21.01 11.63
CA LEU A 79 -2.31 20.13 12.28
C LEU A 79 -2.53 18.65 11.89
N PRO A 80 -1.47 17.82 11.90
CA PRO A 80 -1.59 16.37 11.78
C PRO A 80 -2.59 15.75 12.77
N GLN A 81 -3.50 14.91 12.29
CA GLN A 81 -4.52 14.23 13.11
C GLN A 81 -4.48 12.70 12.92
N PRO A 82 -3.42 12.01 13.38
CA PRO A 82 -3.24 10.58 13.16
C PRO A 82 -4.37 9.71 13.73
N ALA A 83 -4.95 10.08 14.87
CA ALA A 83 -6.07 9.33 15.45
C ALA A 83 -7.33 9.39 14.57
N MET A 84 -7.61 10.52 13.92
CA MET A 84 -8.74 10.64 13.00
C MET A 84 -8.46 9.87 11.69
N ALA A 85 -7.24 9.96 11.16
CA ALA A 85 -6.82 9.16 10.02
C ALA A 85 -6.98 7.66 10.28
N ASN A 86 -6.57 7.18 11.46
CA ASN A 86 -6.71 5.76 11.84
C ASN A 86 -8.19 5.33 11.88
N LYS A 87 -9.12 6.20 12.30
CA LYS A 87 -10.56 5.90 12.25
C LYS A 87 -11.09 5.74 10.83
N ILE A 88 -10.61 6.56 9.89
CA ILE A 88 -11.00 6.43 8.47
C ILE A 88 -10.41 5.13 7.90
N LEU A 89 -9.13 4.86 8.18
CA LEU A 89 -8.43 3.65 7.72
C LEU A 89 -9.09 2.37 8.25
N ALA A 90 -9.49 2.33 9.53
CA ALA A 90 -10.19 1.19 10.12
C ALA A 90 -11.55 0.91 9.43
N LYS A 91 -12.28 1.95 9.03
CA LYS A 91 -13.52 1.78 8.25
C LYS A 91 -13.25 1.19 6.87
N LEU A 92 -12.16 1.59 6.22
CA LEU A 92 -11.75 1.06 4.91
C LEU A 92 -11.27 -0.39 5.02
N LEU A 93 -10.51 -0.71 6.05
CA LEU A 93 -10.11 -2.07 6.37
C LEU A 93 -11.33 -2.97 6.55
N GLY A 94 -12.34 -2.54 7.32
CA GLY A 94 -13.60 -3.29 7.47
C GLY A 94 -14.42 -3.45 6.19
N LYS A 95 -14.08 -2.71 5.12
CA LYS A 95 -14.68 -2.85 3.78
C LYS A 95 -13.83 -3.72 2.83
N GLY A 96 -12.69 -4.25 3.29
CA GLY A 96 -11.75 -4.97 2.42
C GLY A 96 -11.18 -4.07 1.32
N TYR A 97 -10.84 -2.82 1.64
CA TYR A 97 -10.23 -1.94 0.65
C TYR A 97 -8.71 -2.15 0.63
N ASP A 98 -8.18 -2.73 -0.45
CA ASP A 98 -6.81 -3.23 -0.53
C ASP A 98 -5.71 -2.20 -0.15
N PRO A 99 -5.72 -0.95 -0.63
CA PRO A 99 -4.75 0.04 -0.19
C PRO A 99 -4.78 0.29 1.33
N ALA A 100 -5.96 0.22 1.96
CA ALA A 100 -6.06 0.35 3.41
C ALA A 100 -5.56 -0.90 4.16
N ILE A 101 -5.73 -2.09 3.59
CA ILE A 101 -5.15 -3.33 4.12
C ILE A 101 -3.62 -3.20 4.13
N TYR A 102 -3.04 -2.84 2.98
CA TYR A 102 -1.60 -2.67 2.82
C TYR A 102 -1.01 -1.63 3.78
N ASP A 103 -1.57 -0.43 3.82
CA ASP A 103 -1.09 0.64 4.70
C ASP A 103 -1.23 0.27 6.18
N THR A 104 -2.34 -0.37 6.57
CA THR A 104 -2.53 -0.83 7.95
C THR A 104 -1.50 -1.87 8.33
N ALA A 105 -1.23 -2.83 7.45
CA ALA A 105 -0.20 -3.84 7.66
C ALA A 105 1.19 -3.21 7.86
N LEU A 106 1.54 -2.19 7.08
CA LEU A 106 2.78 -1.44 7.25
C LEU A 106 2.85 -0.68 8.59
N TYR A 107 1.76 -0.04 9.02
CA TYR A 107 1.75 0.64 10.32
C TYR A 107 1.89 -0.33 11.49
N LEU A 108 1.25 -1.50 11.42
CA LEU A 108 1.39 -2.58 12.40
C LEU A 108 2.79 -3.19 12.40
N LEU A 109 3.42 -3.31 11.23
CA LEU A 109 4.78 -3.82 11.11
C LEU A 109 5.80 -2.90 11.80
N ASP A 110 5.64 -1.58 11.65
CA ASP A 110 6.51 -0.58 12.27
C ASP A 110 6.17 -0.29 13.74
N GLY A 111 4.92 -0.47 14.17
CA GLY A 111 4.46 0.00 15.48
C GLY A 111 4.45 1.54 15.61
N GLU A 112 4.15 2.23 14.52
CA GLU A 112 4.15 3.70 14.43
C GLU A 112 2.78 4.24 13.98
N SER A 113 2.65 5.56 13.83
CA SER A 113 1.43 6.21 13.30
C SER A 113 0.17 5.96 14.14
N GLY A 114 0.35 5.67 15.44
CA GLY A 114 -0.73 5.34 16.37
C GLY A 114 -1.16 3.87 16.37
N PHE A 115 -0.35 2.97 15.80
CA PHE A 115 -0.53 1.53 15.86
C PHE A 115 0.51 0.91 16.81
N ALA A 116 0.09 -0.06 17.62
CA ALA A 116 1.03 -0.91 18.34
C ALA A 116 1.66 -1.90 17.36
N GLN A 117 2.92 -2.28 17.58
CA GLN A 117 3.58 -3.25 16.71
C GLN A 117 2.90 -4.62 16.83
N ASP A 118 2.52 -5.20 15.69
CA ASP A 118 1.95 -6.54 15.59
C ASP A 118 2.37 -7.19 14.27
N THR A 119 3.50 -7.91 14.31
CA THR A 119 4.10 -8.53 13.11
C THR A 119 3.27 -9.70 12.58
N LEU A 120 2.53 -10.40 13.44
CA LEU A 120 1.66 -11.51 13.02
C LEU A 120 0.44 -10.96 12.27
N MET A 121 -0.23 -9.95 12.83
CA MET A 121 -1.36 -9.32 12.15
C MET A 121 -0.92 -8.65 10.85
N ALA A 122 0.24 -7.97 10.85
CA ALA A 122 0.81 -7.40 9.63
C ALA A 122 1.02 -8.46 8.54
N LEU A 123 1.65 -9.60 8.88
CA LEU A 123 1.86 -10.70 7.93
C LEU A 123 0.53 -11.22 7.38
N ASN A 124 -0.46 -11.42 8.25
CA ASN A 124 -1.79 -11.91 7.85
C ASN A 124 -2.48 -10.95 6.87
N LEU A 125 -2.44 -9.64 7.13
CA LEU A 125 -3.02 -8.63 6.25
C LEU A 125 -2.31 -8.56 4.89
N PHE A 126 -0.98 -8.67 4.85
CA PHE A 126 -0.27 -8.75 3.58
C PHE A 126 -0.67 -10.00 2.80
N GLU A 127 -0.73 -11.18 3.43
CA GLU A 127 -1.13 -12.40 2.75
C GLU A 127 -2.59 -12.39 2.31
N GLU A 128 -3.48 -11.79 3.10
CA GLU A 128 -4.87 -11.56 2.73
C GLU A 128 -4.96 -10.66 1.49
N SER A 129 -4.19 -9.57 1.45
CA SER A 129 -4.10 -8.66 0.31
C SER A 129 -3.60 -9.38 -0.96
N VAL A 130 -2.58 -10.24 -0.85
CA VAL A 130 -2.12 -11.10 -1.95
C VAL A 130 -3.22 -12.04 -2.41
N LYS A 131 -3.91 -12.70 -1.46
CA LYS A 131 -4.92 -13.71 -1.77
C LYS A 131 -6.17 -13.12 -2.43
N MET A 132 -6.63 -11.97 -1.95
CA MET A 132 -7.89 -11.38 -2.41
C MET A 132 -7.73 -10.44 -3.60
N TYR A 133 -6.60 -9.75 -3.71
CA TYR A 133 -6.39 -8.69 -4.70
C TYR A 133 -5.17 -8.90 -5.60
N ALA A 134 -4.44 -10.01 -5.43
CA ALA A 134 -3.20 -10.27 -6.15
C ALA A 134 -2.20 -9.10 -6.00
N ASN A 135 -2.16 -8.46 -4.82
CA ASN A 135 -1.31 -7.29 -4.58
C ASN A 135 0.18 -7.68 -4.55
N PRO A 136 1.00 -7.24 -5.51
CA PRO A 136 2.39 -7.67 -5.59
C PRO A 136 3.30 -6.96 -4.57
N GLN A 137 2.97 -5.74 -4.13
CA GLN A 137 3.69 -5.07 -3.05
C GLN A 137 3.51 -5.82 -1.74
N SER A 138 2.28 -6.24 -1.41
CA SER A 138 2.00 -7.10 -0.26
C SER A 138 2.77 -8.42 -0.33
N ALA A 139 2.87 -9.02 -1.53
CA ALA A 139 3.64 -10.24 -1.71
C ALA A 139 5.13 -10.04 -1.42
N PHE A 140 5.70 -8.93 -1.90
CA PHE A 140 7.10 -8.59 -1.62
C PHE A 140 7.34 -8.45 -0.12
N VAL A 141 6.52 -7.66 0.58
CA VAL A 141 6.69 -7.45 2.03
C VAL A 141 6.50 -8.75 2.80
N ALA A 142 5.48 -9.56 2.49
CA ALA A 142 5.27 -10.86 3.12
C ALA A 142 6.44 -11.83 2.91
N ALA A 143 7.04 -11.85 1.71
CA ALA A 143 8.23 -12.65 1.42
C ALA A 143 9.42 -12.22 2.29
N VAL A 144 9.65 -10.91 2.41
CA VAL A 144 10.69 -10.32 3.25
C VAL A 144 10.47 -10.69 4.71
N MET A 145 9.27 -10.47 5.26
CA MET A 145 8.94 -10.79 6.65
C MET A 145 9.15 -12.27 6.98
N ARG A 146 8.77 -13.18 6.06
CA ARG A 146 8.95 -14.63 6.24
C ARG A 146 10.42 -15.03 6.17
N ASN A 147 11.20 -14.48 5.25
CA ASN A 147 12.63 -14.75 5.13
C ASN A 147 13.41 -14.25 6.35
N GLU A 148 13.11 -13.04 6.81
CA GLU A 148 13.71 -12.44 8.00
C GLU A 148 13.17 -13.02 9.31
N SER A 149 12.28 -14.00 9.24
CA SER A 149 11.71 -14.70 10.41
C SER A 149 11.09 -13.76 11.44
N LEU A 150 10.46 -12.66 11.00
CA LEU A 150 9.81 -11.69 11.89
C LEU A 150 8.60 -12.27 12.63
N VAL A 151 8.06 -13.38 12.13
CA VAL A 151 7.02 -14.18 12.77
C VAL A 151 7.54 -15.62 12.90
N PRO A 152 7.92 -16.07 14.10
CA PRO A 152 8.45 -17.41 14.31
C PRO A 152 7.52 -18.51 13.80
N GLY A 153 8.07 -19.50 13.10
CA GLY A 153 7.31 -20.63 12.55
C GLY A 153 6.71 -20.40 11.15
N PHE A 154 6.83 -19.18 10.59
CA PHE A 154 6.29 -18.84 9.27
C PHE A 154 7.34 -18.83 8.13
N GLY A 155 8.55 -19.33 8.37
CA GLY A 155 9.68 -19.34 7.41
C GLY A 155 9.64 -20.44 6.34
N SER A 156 8.48 -20.72 5.72
CA SER A 156 8.39 -21.72 4.66
C SER A 156 9.12 -21.25 3.38
N LYS A 157 10.18 -21.97 2.99
CA LYS A 157 10.96 -21.65 1.77
C LYS A 157 10.10 -21.60 0.52
N GLN A 158 9.24 -22.60 0.32
CA GLN A 158 8.32 -22.63 -0.82
C GLN A 158 7.44 -21.37 -0.86
N ARG A 159 6.89 -20.98 0.29
CA ARG A 159 6.03 -19.79 0.35
C ARG A 159 6.80 -18.50 0.08
N ILE A 160 8.02 -18.40 0.60
CA ILE A 160 8.92 -17.27 0.32
C ILE A 160 9.19 -17.17 -1.19
N ASP A 161 9.54 -18.29 -1.83
CA ASP A 161 9.83 -18.36 -3.26
C ASP A 161 8.62 -18.00 -4.13
N GLU A 162 7.43 -18.48 -3.77
CA GLU A 162 6.16 -18.12 -4.45
C GLU A 162 5.91 -16.61 -4.40
N LEU A 163 5.97 -16.02 -3.21
CA LEU A 163 5.67 -14.60 -2.99
C LEU A 163 6.70 -13.69 -3.66
N ILE A 164 7.99 -13.98 -3.52
CA ILE A 164 9.04 -13.15 -4.12
C ILE A 164 9.04 -13.26 -5.65
N THR A 165 8.79 -14.45 -6.19
CA THR A 165 8.67 -14.65 -7.65
C THR A 165 7.48 -13.87 -8.20
N PHE A 166 6.33 -13.92 -7.53
CA PHE A 166 5.17 -13.15 -7.91
C PHE A 166 5.46 -11.64 -7.91
N ALA A 167 6.13 -11.12 -6.88
CA ALA A 167 6.53 -9.72 -6.82
C ALA A 167 7.51 -9.32 -7.95
N ILE A 168 8.49 -10.17 -8.27
CA ILE A 168 9.45 -9.95 -9.36
C ILE A 168 8.75 -9.91 -10.71
N LEU A 169 7.86 -10.87 -10.99
CA LEU A 169 7.10 -10.93 -12.25
C LEU A 169 6.22 -9.68 -12.45
N ASN A 170 5.72 -9.10 -11.35
CA ASN A 170 4.97 -7.85 -11.34
C ASN A 170 5.85 -6.59 -11.20
N ARG A 171 7.18 -6.73 -11.30
CA ARG A 171 8.15 -5.62 -11.32
C ARG A 171 8.10 -4.74 -10.07
N VAL A 172 7.86 -5.33 -8.90
CA VAL A 172 7.96 -4.60 -7.63
C VAL A 172 9.41 -4.17 -7.42
N VAL A 173 9.60 -2.87 -7.18
CA VAL A 173 10.92 -2.27 -6.95
C VAL A 173 11.60 -2.95 -5.76
N GLY A 174 12.89 -3.26 -5.90
CA GLY A 174 13.67 -3.94 -4.86
C GLY A 174 13.52 -5.47 -4.81
N ALA A 175 12.45 -6.06 -5.35
CA ALA A 175 12.17 -7.49 -5.18
C ALA A 175 13.28 -8.41 -5.72
N GLN A 176 13.74 -8.15 -6.96
CA GLN A 176 14.83 -8.94 -7.56
C GLN A 176 16.12 -8.80 -6.74
N ARG A 177 16.50 -7.56 -6.41
CA ARG A 177 17.71 -7.29 -5.64
C ARG A 177 17.67 -7.95 -4.26
N TYR A 178 16.50 -7.94 -3.61
CA TYR A 178 16.31 -8.61 -2.32
C TYR A 178 16.50 -10.12 -2.43
N LYS A 179 15.88 -10.77 -3.44
CA LYS A 179 16.06 -12.21 -3.69
C LYS A 179 17.53 -12.56 -3.86
N ASP A 180 18.22 -11.85 -4.74
CA ASP A 180 19.62 -12.10 -5.05
C ASP A 180 20.50 -11.96 -3.79
N GLN A 181 20.25 -10.96 -2.95
CA GLN A 181 21.09 -10.67 -1.78
C GLN A 181 20.78 -11.56 -0.58
N TYR A 182 19.51 -11.76 -0.24
CA TYR A 182 19.10 -12.31 1.07
C TYR A 182 18.52 -13.71 0.98
N ILE A 183 17.97 -14.12 -0.17
CA ILE A 183 17.41 -15.46 -0.35
C ILE A 183 18.47 -16.38 -0.97
N ASP A 184 19.01 -16.00 -2.12
CA ASP A 184 19.94 -16.85 -2.89
C ASP A 184 21.35 -16.86 -2.28
N ASN A 185 21.89 -15.66 -1.96
CA ASN A 185 23.26 -15.50 -1.47
C ASN A 185 23.39 -15.34 0.05
N ARG A 186 22.28 -15.40 0.80
CA ARG A 186 22.20 -15.31 2.28
C ARG A 186 23.19 -14.32 2.90
N ARG A 187 23.13 -13.04 2.52
CA ARG A 187 24.00 -11.97 3.06
C ARG A 187 23.64 -11.55 4.50
N GLY A 188 23.26 -12.49 5.34
CA GLY A 188 22.80 -12.25 6.71
C GLY A 188 21.34 -11.78 6.77
N HIS A 189 20.96 -11.22 7.92
CA HIS A 189 19.62 -10.70 8.20
C HIS A 189 19.57 -9.18 8.03
N LEU A 190 18.41 -8.69 7.62
CA LEU A 190 18.14 -7.26 7.60
C LEU A 190 18.00 -6.71 9.03
N GLN A 191 18.72 -5.62 9.33
CA GLN A 191 18.56 -4.87 10.58
C GLN A 191 17.69 -3.63 10.35
N VAL A 192 16.42 -3.85 9.99
CA VAL A 192 15.50 -2.75 9.67
C VAL A 192 14.90 -2.15 10.95
N LYS A 193 15.11 -0.85 11.16
CA LYS A 193 14.47 -0.11 12.26
C LYS A 193 13.05 0.36 11.92
N ASN A 194 12.79 0.63 10.64
CA ASN A 194 11.51 1.09 10.14
C ASN A 194 11.34 0.57 8.71
N TRP A 195 10.36 -0.30 8.52
CA TRP A 195 10.12 -1.05 7.30
C TRP A 195 9.58 -0.17 6.19
N ARG A 196 8.70 0.80 6.50
CA ARG A 196 8.25 1.78 5.49
C ARG A 196 9.43 2.55 4.89
N LYS A 197 10.34 3.06 5.72
CA LYS A 197 11.55 3.77 5.26
C LYS A 197 12.49 2.87 4.46
N TRP A 198 12.63 1.60 4.86
CA TRP A 198 13.44 0.66 4.10
C TRP A 198 12.83 0.35 2.73
N LEU A 199 11.51 0.18 2.66
CA LEU A 199 10.77 -0.03 1.41
C LEU A 199 10.89 1.16 0.46
N ASP A 200 10.78 2.40 0.97
CA ASP A 200 10.96 3.63 0.19
C ASP A 200 12.39 3.77 -0.39
N ALA A 201 13.38 3.14 0.25
CA ALA A 201 14.78 3.18 -0.15
C ALA A 201 15.17 2.06 -1.14
N GLN A 202 14.22 1.24 -1.58
CA GLN A 202 14.52 0.12 -2.48
C GLN A 202 14.80 0.55 -3.92
#